data_AF-G7HYJ6-F1
#
_entry.id   AF-G7HYJ6-F1
#
_cell.length_a   1.000
_cell.length_b   1.000
_cell.length_c   1.000
_cell.angle_alpha   90.00
_cell.angle_beta   90.00
_cell.angle_gamma   90.00
#
_symmetry.space_group_name_H-M   'P 1'
#
loop_
_entity.id
_entity.type
_entity.pdbx_description
1 polymer ?
#
loop_
_entity_poly.entity_id
_entity_poly.type
_entity_poly.pdbx_seq_one_letter_code
_entity_poly.pdbx_strand_id
1 'polypeptide(L)'
;MAHHTTSSVAPSPIDIAPVITSKISRDNFSVFDVMTGKMVRSGFAFAIDPDPVYKSKEATEHEVTIALGLARRDGASYMAICPRFDSSLDYVCVSLTERREEAIEATFSTGYSSYFNATTRRTDTIRHNFTHE
;
A
#
# COMPACT_ATOMS: atom_id res chain seq x y z
N MET A 1 15.84 41.43 -4.08
CA MET A 1 15.69 40.46 -2.98
C MET A 1 15.12 39.19 -3.57
N ALA A 2 15.94 38.14 -3.68
CA ALA A 2 15.47 36.85 -4.19
C ALA A 2 14.66 36.16 -3.09
N HIS A 3 13.40 35.87 -3.37
CA HIS A 3 12.60 35.02 -2.49
C HIS A 3 13.18 33.61 -2.58
N HIS A 4 13.83 33.16 -1.51
CA HIS A 4 14.16 31.75 -1.35
C HIS A 4 12.83 31.00 -1.21
N THR A 5 12.38 30.39 -2.29
CA THR A 5 11.35 29.35 -2.24
C THR A 5 11.95 28.21 -1.44
N THR A 6 11.59 28.10 -0.17
CA THR A 6 11.88 26.92 0.66
C THR A 6 11.14 25.75 0.01
N SER A 7 11.83 25.06 -0.91
CA SER A 7 11.41 23.77 -1.42
C SER A 7 11.28 22.84 -0.21
N SER A 8 10.06 22.55 0.21
CA SER A 8 9.80 21.58 1.27
C SER A 8 10.32 20.24 0.77
N VAL A 9 11.48 19.82 1.27
CA VAL A 9 12.04 18.50 1.00
C VAL A 9 11.07 17.50 1.62
N ALA A 10 10.50 16.62 0.80
CA ALA A 10 9.65 15.57 1.32
C ALA A 10 10.41 14.76 2.39
N PRO A 11 9.77 14.42 3.52
CA PRO A 11 10.44 13.72 4.62
C PRO A 11 11.03 12.41 4.11
N SER A 12 12.23 12.05 4.58
CA SER A 12 12.90 10.83 4.15
C SER A 12 12.11 9.59 4.61
N PRO A 13 12.30 8.41 3.98
CA PRO A 13 11.69 7.17 4.45
C PRO A 13 11.96 6.88 5.92
N ILE A 14 13.16 7.23 6.41
CA ILE A 14 13.59 7.05 7.81
C ILE A 14 12.71 7.88 8.76
N ASP A 15 12.35 9.10 8.36
CA ASP A 15 11.56 10.01 9.19
C ASP A 15 10.11 9.53 9.39
N ILE A 16 9.57 8.79 8.41
CA ILE A 16 8.17 8.31 8.44
C ILE A 16 8.01 6.85 8.87
N ALA A 17 9.09 6.05 8.81
CA ALA A 17 9.04 4.62 9.14
C ALA A 17 8.53 4.33 10.57
N PRO A 18 8.91 5.07 11.64
CA PRO A 18 8.38 4.83 12.98
C PRO A 18 6.85 4.99 13.08
N VAL A 19 6.30 5.98 12.36
CA VAL A 19 4.86 6.28 12.35
C VAL A 19 4.06 5.19 11.65
N ILE A 20 4.62 4.59 10.60
CA ILE A 20 3.99 3.46 9.90
C ILE A 20 4.13 2.19 10.74
N THR A 21 5.34 1.92 11.24
CA THR A 21 5.66 0.71 12.02
C THR A 21 4.74 0.55 13.22
N SER A 22 4.51 1.62 13.98
CA SER A 22 3.59 1.64 15.12
C SER A 22 2.12 1.33 14.78
N LYS A 23 1.75 1.31 13.50
CA LYS A 23 0.38 1.07 13.02
C LYS A 23 0.22 -0.23 12.24
N ILE A 24 1.29 -1.00 12.03
CA ILE A 24 1.23 -2.29 11.34
C ILE A 24 0.46 -3.27 12.23
N SER A 25 -0.55 -3.92 11.65
CA SER A 25 -1.27 -5.04 12.28
C SER A 25 -0.82 -6.33 11.60
N ARG A 26 -0.67 -7.41 12.37
CA ARG A 26 -0.44 -8.76 11.82
C ARG A 26 -1.73 -9.43 11.31
N ASP A 27 -2.89 -8.87 11.65
CA ASP A 27 -4.19 -9.45 11.31
C ASP A 27 -4.93 -8.67 10.22
N ASN A 28 -4.60 -7.38 10.03
CA ASN A 28 -5.26 -6.51 9.07
C ASN A 28 -4.24 -5.85 8.16
N PHE A 29 -4.61 -5.67 6.89
CA PHE A 29 -3.80 -4.86 6.00
C PHE A 29 -3.84 -3.39 6.46
N SER A 30 -2.87 -2.60 6.00
CA SER A 30 -2.85 -1.15 6.19
C SER A 30 -2.31 -0.46 4.95
N VAL A 31 -2.98 0.60 4.49
CA VAL A 31 -2.54 1.41 3.35
C VAL A 31 -2.01 2.73 3.86
N PHE A 32 -0.86 3.14 3.34
CA PHE A 32 -0.18 4.37 3.73
C PHE A 32 0.18 5.20 2.51
N ASP A 33 0.06 6.51 2.65
CA ASP A 33 0.66 7.49 1.76
C ASP A 33 2.19 7.43 1.93
N VAL A 34 2.88 7.14 0.82
CA VAL A 34 4.32 6.88 0.81
C VAL A 34 5.14 8.14 1.11
N MET A 35 4.57 9.32 0.87
CA MET A 35 5.24 10.60 1.06
C MET A 35 5.11 11.09 2.51
N THR A 36 3.96 10.87 3.12
CA THR A 36 3.61 11.44 4.43
C THR A 36 3.57 10.42 5.57
N GLY A 37 3.56 9.13 5.25
CA GLY A 37 3.36 8.04 6.22
C GLY A 37 1.96 8.02 6.85
N LYS A 38 1.03 8.85 6.34
CA LYS A 38 -0.35 8.87 6.83
C LYS A 38 -1.07 7.62 6.37
N MET A 39 -1.72 6.97 7.31
CA MET A 39 -2.59 5.84 7.02
C MET A 39 -3.84 6.33 6.30
N VAL A 40 -4.15 5.71 5.18
CA VAL A 40 -5.37 5.92 4.41
C VAL A 40 -6.54 5.29 5.17
N ARG A 41 -7.63 6.05 5.33
CA ARG A 41 -8.79 5.68 6.17
C ARG A 41 -10.07 5.43 5.37
N SER A 42 -10.06 5.72 4.08
CA SER A 42 -11.22 5.59 3.19
C SER A 42 -10.78 5.23 1.78
N GLY A 43 -11.71 4.73 0.98
CA GLY A 43 -11.50 4.32 -0.40
C GLY A 43 -11.10 2.85 -0.54
N PHE A 44 -10.88 2.47 -1.79
CA PHE A 44 -10.56 1.13 -2.24
C PHE A 44 -9.19 1.14 -2.91
N ALA A 45 -8.25 0.38 -2.35
CA ALA A 45 -6.92 0.24 -2.91
C ALA A 45 -6.79 -1.03 -3.74
N PHE A 46 -6.09 -0.97 -4.87
CA PHE A 46 -5.80 -2.12 -5.70
C PHE A 46 -4.32 -2.14 -6.06
N ALA A 47 -3.75 -3.34 -6.17
CA ALA A 47 -2.36 -3.52 -6.56
C ALA A 47 -2.13 -3.04 -7.99
N ILE A 48 -1.06 -2.27 -8.20
CA ILE A 48 -0.63 -1.80 -9.53
C ILE A 48 0.19 -2.88 -10.24
N ASP A 49 0.98 -3.63 -9.45
CA ASP A 49 1.82 -4.73 -9.89
C ASP A 49 1.51 -5.98 -9.05
N PRO A 50 1.50 -7.19 -9.65
CA PRO A 50 1.23 -8.41 -8.91
C PRO A 50 2.34 -8.82 -7.93
N ASP A 51 3.57 -8.36 -8.12
CA ASP A 51 4.68 -8.68 -7.23
C ASP A 51 4.86 -7.59 -6.17
N PRO A 52 4.91 -7.95 -4.87
CA PRO A 52 5.22 -6.96 -3.84
C PRO A 52 6.64 -6.44 -4.04
N VAL A 53 6.80 -5.13 -3.89
CA VAL A 53 8.11 -4.47 -4.00
C VAL A 53 9.08 -4.90 -2.90
N TYR A 54 8.55 -5.39 -1.78
CA TYR A 54 9.34 -5.90 -0.67
C TYR A 54 8.58 -6.95 0.13
N LYS A 55 9.31 -7.93 0.68
CA LYS A 55 8.78 -8.98 1.55
C LYS A 55 9.64 -9.07 2.80
N SER A 56 9.02 -9.14 3.97
CA SER A 56 9.73 -9.30 5.23
C SER A 56 9.04 -10.31 6.14
N LYS A 57 9.78 -10.88 7.09
CA LYS A 57 9.20 -11.64 8.21
C LYS A 57 8.87 -10.73 9.40
N GLU A 58 9.50 -9.57 9.46
CA GLU A 58 9.42 -8.65 10.60
C GLU A 58 8.79 -7.32 10.21
N ALA A 59 8.08 -6.71 11.17
CA ALA A 59 7.50 -5.38 11.04
C ALA A 59 8.41 -4.34 11.72
N THR A 60 9.69 -4.27 11.35
CA THR A 60 10.63 -3.30 11.95
C THR A 60 10.69 -2.00 11.14
N GLU A 61 11.17 -0.93 11.77
CA GLU A 61 11.39 0.35 11.10
C GLU A 61 12.38 0.23 9.93
N HIS A 62 13.35 -0.69 10.03
CA HIS A 62 14.30 -0.97 8.97
C HIS A 62 13.60 -1.53 7.72
N GLU A 63 12.76 -2.55 7.89
CA GLU A 63 11.99 -3.17 6.81
C GLU A 63 11.05 -2.16 6.15
N VAL A 64 10.38 -1.33 6.96
CA VAL A 64 9.49 -0.27 6.46
C VAL A 64 10.27 0.80 5.69
N THR A 65 11.46 1.18 6.16
CA THR A 65 12.33 2.15 5.48
C THR A 65 12.74 1.64 4.09
N ILE A 66 13.13 0.36 3.98
CA ILE A 66 13.49 -0.26 2.69
C ILE A 66 12.28 -0.24 1.75
N ALA A 67 11.14 -0.75 2.21
CA ALA A 67 9.93 -0.84 1.40
C ALA A 67 9.47 0.55 0.89
N LEU A 68 9.51 1.57 1.74
CA LEU A 68 9.21 2.95 1.33
C LEU A 68 10.21 3.50 0.31
N GLY A 69 11.50 3.22 0.48
CA GLY A 69 12.52 3.63 -0.48
C GLY A 69 12.28 3.04 -1.87
N LEU A 70 11.91 1.74 -1.92
CA LEU A 70 11.57 1.04 -3.16
C LEU A 70 10.27 1.61 -3.77
N ALA A 71 9.20 1.73 -2.98
CA ALA A 71 7.93 2.28 -3.44
C ALA A 71 8.07 3.70 -4.02
N ARG A 72 8.88 4.57 -3.39
CA ARG A 72 9.17 5.91 -3.92
C ARG A 72 9.95 5.89 -5.22
N ARG A 73 10.97 5.03 -5.31
CA ARG A 73 11.77 4.87 -6.52
C ARG A 73 10.90 4.40 -7.69
N ASP A 74 9.92 3.56 -7.41
CA ASP A 74 9.00 3.01 -8.40
C ASP A 74 7.81 3.95 -8.68
N GLY A 75 7.79 5.14 -8.07
CA GLY A 75 6.80 6.19 -8.31
C GLY A 75 5.44 5.97 -7.66
N ALA A 76 5.34 5.06 -6.68
CA ALA A 76 4.08 4.75 -6.01
C ALA A 76 3.64 5.88 -5.08
N SER A 77 2.36 6.25 -5.16
CA SER A 77 1.75 7.21 -4.22
C SER A 77 1.34 6.55 -2.90
N TYR A 78 0.91 5.29 -2.97
CA TYR A 78 0.45 4.53 -1.82
C TYR A 78 1.08 3.14 -1.76
N MET A 79 1.19 2.63 -0.54
CA MET A 79 1.71 1.30 -0.26
C MET A 79 0.76 0.59 0.72
N ALA A 80 0.35 -0.63 0.37
CA ALA A 80 -0.33 -1.55 1.26
C ALA A 80 0.70 -2.46 1.95
N ILE A 81 0.53 -2.67 3.25
CA ILE A 81 1.26 -3.68 4.01
C ILE A 81 0.26 -4.80 4.31
N CYS A 82 0.53 -5.99 3.79
CA CYS A 82 -0.39 -7.11 3.76
C CYS A 82 0.20 -8.29 4.55
N PRO A 83 -0.39 -8.64 5.70
CA PRO A 83 -0.03 -9.86 6.41
C PRO A 83 -0.39 -11.11 5.60
N ARG A 84 0.52 -12.09 5.63
CA ARG A 84 0.37 -13.39 4.97
C ARG A 84 0.12 -14.48 6.01
N PHE A 85 -0.44 -15.60 5.55
CA PHE A 85 -0.71 -16.77 6.41
C PHE A 85 0.54 -17.34 7.08
N ASP A 86 1.70 -17.23 6.44
CA ASP A 86 3.00 -17.68 6.96
C ASP A 86 3.67 -16.63 7.88
N SER A 87 2.88 -15.65 8.35
CA SER A 87 3.31 -14.52 9.15
C SER A 87 4.33 -13.58 8.47
N SER A 88 4.57 -13.71 7.17
CA SER A 88 5.29 -12.69 6.41
C SER A 88 4.44 -11.46 6.13
N LEU A 89 5.08 -10.37 5.72
CA LEU A 89 4.46 -9.14 5.28
C LEU A 89 4.86 -8.88 3.83
N ASP A 90 3.87 -8.73 2.97
CA ASP A 90 4.04 -8.23 1.62
C ASP A 90 3.83 -6.71 1.63
N TYR A 91 4.75 -5.97 1.03
CA TYR A 91 4.64 -4.53 0.81
C TYR A 91 4.32 -4.30 -0.66
N VAL A 92 3.11 -3.83 -0.94
CA VAL A 92 2.54 -3.77 -2.30
C VAL A 92 2.27 -2.33 -2.68
N CYS A 93 2.74 -1.89 -3.84
CA CYS A 93 2.36 -0.60 -4.40
C CYS A 93 0.90 -0.64 -4.86
N VAL A 94 0.12 0.33 -4.40
CA VAL A 94 -1.33 0.37 -4.67
C VAL A 94 -1.75 1.74 -5.18
N SER A 95 -2.81 1.75 -5.98
CA SER A 95 -3.58 2.94 -6.33
C SER A 95 -4.87 2.98 -5.54
N LEU A 96 -5.46 4.17 -5.36
CA LEU A 96 -6.71 4.39 -4.65
C LEU A 96 -7.79 4.91 -5.58
N THR A 97 -9.02 4.48 -5.35
CA THR A 97 -10.24 5.08 -5.88
C THR A 97 -11.31 5.14 -4.79
N GLU A 98 -12.22 6.10 -4.88
CA GLU A 98 -13.40 6.18 -4.00
C GLU A 98 -14.52 5.23 -4.47
N ARG A 99 -14.42 4.68 -5.69
CA ARG A 99 -15.47 3.84 -6.29
C ARG A 99 -15.04 2.38 -6.27
N ARG A 100 -15.87 1.55 -5.63
CA ARG A 100 -15.60 0.12 -5.48
C ARG A 100 -15.49 -0.58 -6.82
N GLU A 101 -16.36 -0.25 -7.76
CA GLU A 101 -16.42 -0.87 -9.09
C GLU A 101 -15.14 -0.62 -9.88
N GLU A 102 -14.58 0.59 -9.81
CA GLU A 102 -13.31 0.93 -10.46
C GLU A 102 -12.14 0.15 -9.85
N ALA A 103 -12.13 -0.05 -8.53
CA ALA A 103 -11.12 -0.88 -7.89
C ALA A 103 -11.23 -2.34 -8.33
N ILE A 104 -12.44 -2.87 -8.47
CA ILE A 104 -12.69 -4.23 -8.96
C ILE A 104 -12.18 -4.41 -10.39
N GLU A 105 -12.56 -3.49 -11.28
CA GLU A 105 -12.12 -3.51 -12.70
C GLU A 105 -10.59 -3.41 -12.81
N ALA A 106 -9.98 -2.50 -12.05
CA ALA A 106 -8.54 -2.33 -12.05
C ALA A 106 -7.81 -3.56 -11.46
N THR A 107 -8.32 -4.14 -10.37
CA THR A 107 -7.81 -5.40 -9.80
C THR A 107 -7.81 -6.55 -10.82
N PHE A 108 -8.87 -6.68 -11.61
CA PHE A 108 -8.90 -7.67 -12.67
C PHE A 108 -7.88 -7.40 -13.77
N SER A 109 -7.69 -6.13 -14.14
CA SER A 109 -6.71 -5.75 -15.17
C SER A 109 -5.27 -6.07 -14.79
N THR A 110 -4.96 -6.15 -13.49
CA THR A 110 -3.64 -6.50 -12.97
C THR A 110 -3.46 -7.98 -12.66
N GLY A 111 -4.47 -8.82 -12.95
CA GLY A 111 -4.44 -10.26 -12.67
C GLY A 111 -4.55 -10.63 -11.19
N TYR A 112 -4.87 -9.65 -10.34
CA TYR A 112 -5.16 -9.89 -8.92
C TYR A 112 -6.62 -10.32 -8.74
N SER A 113 -6.87 -11.08 -7.68
CA SER A 113 -8.21 -11.49 -7.28
C SER A 113 -8.72 -10.74 -6.05
N SER A 114 -8.00 -9.73 -5.56
CA SER A 114 -8.33 -9.05 -4.30
C SER A 114 -7.99 -7.56 -4.36
N TYR A 115 -8.88 -6.74 -3.79
CA TYR A 115 -8.64 -5.33 -3.49
C TYR A 115 -8.77 -5.09 -1.99
N PHE A 116 -8.34 -3.91 -1.53
CA PHE A 116 -8.26 -3.55 -0.12
C PHE A 116 -9.27 -2.45 0.20
N ASN A 117 -10.22 -2.70 1.10
CA ASN A 117 -11.17 -1.67 1.54
C ASN A 117 -10.59 -0.91 2.74
N ALA A 118 -10.04 0.28 2.50
CA ALA A 118 -9.31 1.05 3.53
C ALA A 118 -10.22 1.50 4.69
N THR A 119 -11.52 1.63 4.45
CA THR A 119 -12.52 1.95 5.49
C THR A 119 -12.70 0.79 6.47
N THR A 120 -12.87 -0.44 5.97
CA THR A 120 -13.11 -1.62 6.82
C THR A 120 -11.83 -2.33 7.24
N ARG A 121 -10.70 -1.99 6.60
CA ARG A 121 -9.40 -2.68 6.70
C ARG A 121 -9.48 -4.17 6.38
N ARG A 122 -10.42 -4.56 5.51
CA ARG A 122 -10.57 -5.93 5.01
C ARG A 122 -10.16 -6.09 3.55
N THR A 123 -9.41 -7.15 3.27
CA THR A 123 -9.15 -7.60 1.92
C THR A 123 -10.43 -8.24 1.39
N ASP A 124 -10.93 -7.73 0.27
CA ASP A 124 -12.09 -8.27 -0.42
C ASP A 124 -11.60 -9.06 -1.63
N THR A 125 -11.75 -10.39 -1.58
CA THR A 125 -11.44 -11.27 -2.71
C THR A 125 -12.61 -11.33 -3.65
N ILE A 126 -12.37 -10.97 -4.90
CA ILE A 126 -13.31 -11.09 -5.99
C ILE A 126 -13.25 -12.54 -6.49
N ARG A 127 -14.36 -13.26 -6.39
CA ARG A 127 -14.48 -14.59 -6.97
C ARG A 127 -14.86 -14.45 -8.45
N HIS A 128 -14.00 -14.98 -9.32
CA HIS A 128 -14.38 -15.23 -10.70
C HIS A 128 -15.41 -16.35 -10.74
N ASN A 129 -16.69 -16.02 -10.99
CA ASN A 129 -17.60 -17.01 -11.55
C ASN A 129 -17.31 -17.08 -13.06
N PHE A 130 -16.28 -17.82 -13.46
CA PHE A 130 -16.20 -18.31 -14.83
C PHE A 130 -17.18 -19.47 -15.00
N THR A 131 -18.49 -19.17 -15.01
CA THR A 131 -19.42 -19.99 -15.78
C THR A 131 -19.29 -19.52 -17.22
N HIS A 132 -18.30 -20.07 -17.92
CA HIS A 132 -18.33 -20.08 -19.37
C HIS A 132 -19.40 -21.10 -19.79
N GLU A 133 -20.49 -20.59 -20.37
CA GLU A 133 -21.33 -21.33 -21.32
C GLU A 133 -20.51 -21.82 -22.52
#